data_AF-A0A3P7LCQ8-F1
#
_entry.id   AF-A0A3P7LCQ8-F1
#
_cell.length_a   1.000
_cell.length_b   1.000
_cell.length_c   1.000
_cell.angle_alpha   90.00
_cell.angle_beta   90.00
_cell.angle_gamma   90.00
#
_symmetry.space_group_name_H-M   'P 1'
#
loop_
_entity.id
_entity.type
_entity.pdbx_description
1 polymer ?
#
loop_
_entity_poly.entity_id
_entity_poly.type
_entity_poly.pdbx_seq_one_letter_code
_entity_poly.pdbx_strand_id
1 'polypeptide(L)'
;MELAWLESPSDLKKQLFVEFDGEQGIDEGGLSKEFFQLIIQRIFNPDYGMFIFDDETQTFWFNPSPMEDLDREYCLIGTILGLAIYNHIILDIHFPSVLYRKLVGKLGNFEDLKEGWPMLAHGLQEMLNYEEDDFEEVFCSNFVISRKDMFGNMVTEELVPGGISKPVTKANRQVGESASIINSLPPSPSYWNSSQWFGYDTHVTIATYAGVK
;
A
#
# COMPACT_ATOMS: atom_id res chain seq x y z
N MET A 1 0.09 9.65 -20.71
CA MET A 1 -0.84 8.56 -21.04
C MET A 1 -2.22 9.06 -20.66
N GLU A 2 -3.07 9.32 -21.64
CA GLU A 2 -4.38 9.95 -21.44
C GLU A 2 -5.43 8.83 -21.58
N LEU A 3 -6.12 8.49 -20.48
CA LEU A 3 -7.24 7.55 -20.52
C LEU A 3 -8.47 8.25 -21.12
N ALA A 4 -8.47 8.42 -22.44
CA ALA A 4 -9.42 9.31 -23.11
C ALA A 4 -10.85 8.75 -23.32
N TRP A 5 -11.22 7.55 -22.83
CA TRP A 5 -12.48 6.89 -23.27
C TRP A 5 -13.28 6.15 -22.19
N LEU A 6 -13.38 6.70 -20.98
CA LEU A 6 -14.33 6.24 -19.98
C LEU A 6 -15.62 7.06 -20.06
N GLU A 7 -16.48 6.74 -21.01
CA GLU A 7 -17.82 7.38 -21.14
C GLU A 7 -18.76 6.92 -20.01
N SER A 8 -18.57 5.71 -19.45
CA SER A 8 -19.31 5.22 -18.28
C SER A 8 -18.48 4.27 -17.41
N PRO A 9 -18.71 4.20 -16.07
CA PRO A 9 -18.01 3.25 -15.20
C PRO A 9 -18.27 1.77 -15.54
N SER A 10 -19.38 1.48 -16.21
CA SER A 10 -19.69 0.15 -16.77
C SER A 10 -18.71 -0.29 -17.87
N ASP A 11 -18.00 0.63 -18.52
CA ASP A 11 -17.06 0.30 -19.59
C ASP A 11 -15.81 -0.42 -19.06
N LEU A 12 -15.45 -0.23 -17.78
CA LEU A 12 -14.38 -0.99 -17.11
C LEU A 12 -14.71 -2.49 -16.95
N LYS A 13 -15.97 -2.86 -17.15
CA LYS A 13 -16.46 -4.25 -17.11
C LYS A 13 -16.54 -4.86 -18.51
N LYS A 14 -16.03 -4.20 -19.54
CA LYS A 14 -15.87 -4.78 -20.87
C LYS A 14 -14.48 -5.43 -20.97
N GLN A 15 -14.35 -6.35 -21.92
CA GLN A 15 -13.03 -6.90 -22.26
C GLN A 15 -12.13 -5.75 -22.70
N LEU A 16 -10.91 -5.68 -22.15
CA LEU A 16 -9.92 -4.70 -22.56
C LEU A 16 -9.49 -4.99 -24.01
N PHE A 17 -9.46 -3.95 -24.83
CA PHE A 17 -8.90 -3.98 -26.18
C PHE A 17 -7.84 -2.89 -26.27
N VAL A 18 -6.62 -3.28 -26.60
CA VAL A 18 -5.49 -2.34 -26.72
C VAL A 18 -5.09 -2.15 -28.18
N GLU A 19 -4.93 -0.89 -28.57
CA GLU A 19 -4.35 -0.48 -29.85
C GLU A 19 -3.20 0.48 -29.58
N PHE A 20 -2.02 0.21 -30.15
CA PHE A 20 -0.88 1.12 -30.08
C PHE A 20 -0.89 2.04 -31.29
N ASP A 21 -0.77 3.35 -31.04
CA ASP A 21 -0.78 4.34 -32.11
C ASP A 21 0.37 4.10 -33.10
N GLY A 22 0.04 4.01 -34.38
CA GLY A 22 0.99 3.73 -35.46
C GLY A 22 1.39 2.25 -35.64
N GLU A 23 0.85 1.32 -34.86
CA GLU A 23 1.11 -0.12 -35.00
C GLU A 23 -0.06 -0.87 -35.64
N GLN A 24 0.23 -1.77 -36.58
CA GLN A 24 -0.77 -2.66 -37.15
C GLN A 24 -0.89 -3.91 -36.28
N GLY A 25 -2.01 -4.08 -35.58
CA GLY A 25 -2.28 -5.29 -34.80
C GLY A 25 -3.75 -5.38 -34.38
N ILE A 26 -4.27 -6.61 -34.35
CA ILE A 26 -5.56 -6.92 -33.72
C ILE A 26 -5.24 -7.55 -32.38
N ASP A 27 -5.80 -7.02 -31.28
CA ASP A 27 -5.54 -7.55 -29.95
C ASP A 27 -6.26 -8.90 -29.75
N GLU A 28 -5.52 -9.99 -29.93
CA GLU A 28 -5.92 -11.35 -29.52
C GLU A 28 -5.42 -11.67 -28.09
N GLY A 29 -5.06 -10.65 -27.30
CA GLY A 29 -4.54 -10.72 -25.93
C GLY A 29 -3.05 -10.40 -25.81
N GLY A 30 -2.31 -10.40 -26.93
CA GLY A 30 -0.88 -10.07 -26.96
C GLY A 30 -0.60 -8.59 -26.65
N LEU A 31 -1.37 -7.69 -27.26
CA LEU A 31 -1.19 -6.24 -27.07
C LEU A 31 -1.63 -5.83 -25.67
N SER A 32 -2.72 -6.41 -25.17
CA SER A 32 -3.13 -6.25 -23.78
C SER A 32 -2.03 -6.66 -22.80
N LYS A 33 -1.36 -7.80 -23.01
CA LYS A 33 -0.27 -8.25 -22.14
C LYS A 33 0.92 -7.30 -22.17
N GLU A 34 1.33 -6.86 -23.36
CA GLU A 34 2.42 -5.91 -23.52
C GLU A 34 2.10 -4.55 -22.87
N PHE A 35 0.88 -4.06 -23.03
CA PHE A 35 0.41 -2.85 -22.37
C PHE A 35 0.59 -2.93 -20.85
N PHE A 36 0.09 -3.99 -20.20
CA PHE A 36 0.27 -4.14 -18.75
C PHE A 36 1.75 -4.23 -18.37
N GLN A 37 2.58 -4.94 -19.14
CA GLN A 37 4.01 -5.03 -18.86
C GLN A 37 4.70 -3.65 -18.88
N LEU A 38 4.45 -2.84 -19.91
CA LEU A 38 5.03 -1.50 -20.03
C LEU A 38 4.56 -0.57 -18.91
N ILE A 39 3.29 -0.66 -18.54
CA ILE A 39 2.70 0.10 -17.44
C ILE A 39 3.37 -0.24 -16.11
N ILE A 40 3.46 -1.54 -15.78
CA ILE A 40 4.05 -2.00 -14.52
C ILE A 40 5.53 -1.60 -14.47
N GLN A 41 6.29 -1.80 -15.54
CA GLN A 41 7.69 -1.36 -15.60
C GLN A 41 7.86 0.13 -15.32
N ARG A 42 6.93 0.97 -15.78
CA ARG A 42 7.00 2.42 -15.57
C ARG A 42 6.57 2.85 -14.16
N ILE A 43 5.52 2.24 -13.62
CA ILE A 43 4.99 2.54 -12.28
C ILE A 43 6.02 2.21 -11.18
N PHE A 44 6.66 1.05 -11.28
CA PHE A 44 7.62 0.57 -10.28
C PHE A 44 9.05 1.02 -10.57
N ASN A 45 9.25 1.88 -11.57
CA ASN A 45 10.54 2.50 -11.80
C ASN A 45 10.82 3.50 -10.65
N PRO A 46 11.97 3.38 -9.96
CA PRO A 46 12.37 4.31 -8.90
C PRO A 46 12.36 5.79 -9.33
N ASP A 47 12.65 6.08 -10.60
CA ASP A 47 12.63 7.44 -11.16
C ASP A 47 11.23 8.08 -11.11
N TYR A 48 10.17 7.27 -11.06
CA TYR A 48 8.80 7.75 -10.96
C TYR A 48 8.38 8.01 -9.49
N GLY A 49 9.11 7.46 -8.53
CA GLY A 49 8.98 7.81 -7.11
C GLY A 49 7.67 7.39 -6.43
N MET A 50 6.86 6.52 -7.03
CA MET A 50 5.58 6.08 -6.46
C MET A 50 5.74 4.93 -5.45
N PHE A 51 6.63 4.00 -5.75
CA PHE A 51 6.87 2.81 -4.92
C PHE A 51 8.35 2.69 -4.61
N ILE A 52 8.62 2.08 -3.46
CA ILE A 52 9.95 1.70 -3.02
C ILE A 52 10.01 0.18 -3.04
N PHE A 53 11.07 -0.36 -3.63
CA PHE A 53 11.36 -1.78 -3.56
C PHE A 53 12.17 -2.07 -2.30
N ASP A 54 11.73 -3.05 -1.53
CA ASP A 54 12.42 -3.53 -0.35
C ASP A 54 13.18 -4.82 -0.67
N ASP A 55 14.51 -4.76 -0.61
CA ASP A 55 15.40 -5.88 -0.98
C ASP A 55 15.27 -7.07 -0.01
N GLU A 56 14.89 -6.85 1.25
CA GLU A 56 14.78 -7.91 2.25
C GLU A 56 13.54 -8.77 1.99
N THR A 57 12.40 -8.11 1.79
CA THR A 57 11.09 -8.77 1.59
C THR A 57 10.79 -9.08 0.13
N GLN A 58 11.56 -8.52 -0.82
CA GLN A 58 11.32 -8.60 -2.26
C GLN A 58 9.92 -8.10 -2.65
N THR A 59 9.46 -7.04 -1.98
CA THR A 59 8.15 -6.45 -2.22
C THR A 59 8.23 -4.96 -2.52
N PHE A 60 7.20 -4.44 -3.16
CA PHE A 60 7.00 -3.01 -3.34
C PHE A 60 6.12 -2.45 -2.23
N TRP A 61 6.42 -1.24 -1.79
CA TRP A 61 5.58 -0.47 -0.90
C TRP A 61 5.43 0.98 -1.37
N PHE A 62 4.35 1.64 -0.96
CA PHE A 62 4.10 3.04 -1.30
C PHE A 62 5.24 3.91 -0.79
N ASN A 63 5.72 4.84 -1.62
CA ASN A 63 6.67 5.84 -1.18
C ASN A 63 6.00 6.73 -0.12
N PRO A 64 6.48 6.76 1.14
CA PRO A 64 5.88 7.57 2.20
C PRO A 64 6.13 9.08 2.02
N SER A 65 6.94 9.48 1.04
CA SER A 65 7.27 10.88 0.74
C SER A 65 7.51 11.04 -0.77
N PRO A 66 6.45 11.01 -1.60
CA PRO A 66 6.57 11.28 -3.03
C PRO A 66 6.88 12.76 -3.30
N MET A 67 7.73 13.05 -4.29
CA MET A 67 8.19 14.42 -4.60
C MET A 67 7.07 15.33 -5.11
N GLU A 68 6.06 14.73 -5.73
CA GLU A 68 4.89 15.40 -6.29
C GLU A 68 3.62 14.82 -5.66
N ASP A 69 2.53 15.57 -5.78
CA ASP A 69 1.19 15.05 -5.53
C ASP A 69 0.84 14.06 -6.65
N LEU A 70 0.92 12.77 -6.32
CA LEU A 70 0.70 11.65 -7.24
C LEU A 70 -0.71 11.07 -7.10
N ASP A 71 -1.66 11.89 -6.62
CA ASP A 71 -3.01 11.41 -6.32
C ASP A 71 -3.69 10.80 -7.55
N ARG A 72 -3.54 11.44 -8.71
CA ARG A 72 -4.14 10.95 -9.96
C ARG A 72 -3.48 9.67 -10.45
N GLU A 73 -2.19 9.56 -10.23
CA GLU A 73 -1.36 8.43 -10.63
C GLU A 73 -1.75 7.20 -9.81
N TYR A 74 -1.89 7.26 -8.48
CA TYR A 74 -2.36 6.05 -7.78
C TYR A 74 -3.82 5.72 -8.10
N CYS A 75 -4.69 6.70 -8.41
CA CYS A 75 -6.04 6.41 -8.93
C CYS A 75 -5.98 5.60 -10.24
N LEU A 76 -5.09 6.02 -11.14
CA LEU A 76 -4.85 5.36 -12.42
C LEU A 76 -4.34 3.93 -12.19
N ILE A 77 -3.37 3.75 -11.30
CA ILE A 77 -2.82 2.43 -10.97
C ILE A 77 -3.91 1.53 -10.39
N GLY A 78 -4.70 2.03 -9.44
CA GLY A 78 -5.81 1.28 -8.87
C GLY A 78 -6.75 0.76 -9.98
N THR A 79 -7.10 1.64 -10.93
CA THR A 79 -7.92 1.29 -12.09
C THR A 79 -7.27 0.22 -12.96
N ILE A 80 -5.97 0.34 -13.26
CA ILE A 80 -5.22 -0.63 -14.06
C ILE A 80 -5.13 -1.99 -13.34
N LEU A 81 -4.86 -2.02 -12.04
CA LEU A 81 -4.86 -3.24 -11.24
C LEU A 81 -6.26 -3.90 -11.25
N GLY A 82 -7.32 -3.10 -11.13
CA GLY A 82 -8.69 -3.58 -11.24
C GLY A 82 -9.01 -4.17 -12.61
N LEU A 83 -8.56 -3.53 -13.69
CA LEU A 83 -8.71 -4.02 -15.06
C LEU A 83 -7.95 -5.34 -15.27
N ALA A 84 -6.74 -5.47 -14.74
CA ALA A 84 -5.97 -6.71 -14.82
C ALA A 84 -6.69 -7.86 -14.13
N ILE A 85 -7.23 -7.63 -12.92
CA ILE A 85 -8.03 -8.61 -12.18
C ILE A 85 -9.27 -9.01 -12.99
N TYR A 86 -10.00 -8.02 -13.52
CA TYR A 86 -11.23 -8.26 -14.29
C TYR A 86 -10.99 -9.08 -15.57
N ASN A 87 -9.88 -8.82 -16.26
CA ASN A 87 -9.51 -9.50 -17.51
C ASN A 87 -8.67 -10.76 -17.29
N HIS A 88 -8.54 -11.24 -16.04
CA HIS A 88 -7.74 -12.42 -15.68
C HIS A 88 -6.26 -12.33 -16.10
N ILE A 89 -5.70 -11.13 -16.09
CA ILE A 89 -4.31 -10.86 -16.42
C ILE A 89 -3.49 -10.90 -15.14
N ILE A 90 -2.51 -11.81 -15.11
CA ILE A 90 -1.57 -11.93 -14.00
C ILE A 90 -0.49 -10.88 -14.17
N LEU A 91 -0.34 -10.02 -13.16
CA LEU A 91 0.73 -9.03 -13.08
C LEU A 91 1.85 -9.57 -12.19
N ASP A 92 3.09 -9.40 -12.64
CA ASP A 92 4.29 -9.78 -11.88
C ASP A 92 4.66 -8.66 -10.90
N ILE A 93 3.86 -8.52 -9.84
CA ILE A 93 4.02 -7.50 -8.80
C ILE A 93 3.82 -8.14 -7.45
N HIS A 94 4.73 -7.84 -6.54
CA HIS A 94 4.73 -8.38 -5.18
C HIS A 94 4.50 -7.24 -4.19
N PHE A 95 3.40 -7.32 -3.44
CA PHE A 95 3.09 -6.42 -2.33
C PHE A 95 3.00 -7.20 -1.03
N PRO A 96 3.34 -6.60 0.13
CA PRO A 96 3.08 -7.22 1.43
C PRO A 96 1.60 -7.53 1.62
N SER A 97 1.28 -8.63 2.28
CA SER A 97 -0.09 -9.11 2.41
C SER A 97 -1.05 -8.12 3.11
N VAL A 98 -0.52 -7.19 3.91
CA VAL A 98 -1.31 -6.09 4.51
C VAL A 98 -2.04 -5.24 3.47
N LEU A 99 -1.47 -5.05 2.28
CA LEU A 99 -2.12 -4.25 1.23
C LEU A 99 -3.45 -4.90 0.83
N TYR A 100 -3.45 -6.20 0.58
CA TYR A 100 -4.66 -6.94 0.20
C TYR A 100 -5.72 -6.93 1.30
N ARG A 101 -5.31 -6.96 2.59
CA ARG A 101 -6.24 -6.76 3.71
C ARG A 101 -6.86 -5.37 3.70
N LYS A 102 -6.04 -4.33 3.54
CA LYS A 102 -6.53 -2.94 3.45
C LYS A 102 -7.49 -2.75 2.28
N LEU A 103 -7.20 -3.35 1.12
CA LEU A 103 -8.04 -3.29 -0.08
C LEU A 103 -9.45 -3.88 0.13
N VAL A 104 -9.60 -4.87 1.02
CA VAL A 104 -10.90 -5.46 1.39
C VAL A 104 -11.49 -4.87 2.67
N GLY A 105 -10.99 -3.71 3.12
CA GLY A 105 -11.49 -3.00 4.31
C GLY A 105 -11.13 -3.65 5.64
N LYS A 106 -10.15 -4.57 5.67
CA LYS A 106 -9.63 -5.16 6.91
C LYS A 106 -8.44 -4.37 7.41
N LEU A 107 -8.33 -4.26 8.74
CA LEU A 107 -7.16 -3.68 9.39
C LEU A 107 -5.95 -4.63 9.27
N GLY A 108 -4.76 -4.03 9.24
CA GLY A 108 -3.53 -4.78 9.40
C GLY A 108 -3.39 -5.35 10.81
N ASN A 109 -2.70 -6.48 10.93
CA ASN A 109 -2.36 -7.13 12.19
C ASN A 109 -0.84 -7.35 12.27
N PHE A 110 -0.38 -7.92 13.39
CA PHE A 110 1.04 -8.09 13.67
C PHE A 110 1.76 -9.09 12.76
N GLU A 111 1.08 -10.13 12.25
CA GLU A 111 1.70 -11.07 11.30
C GLU A 111 2.06 -10.37 9.99
N ASP A 112 1.22 -9.43 9.57
CA ASP A 112 1.49 -8.64 8.36
C ASP A 112 2.65 -7.66 8.58
N LEU A 113 2.86 -7.21 9.82
CA LEU A 113 4.01 -6.40 10.18
C LEU A 113 5.29 -7.23 10.10
N LYS A 114 5.25 -8.50 10.52
CA LYS A 114 6.39 -9.43 10.38
C LYS A 114 6.74 -9.70 8.93
N GLU A 115 5.74 -9.79 8.06
CA GLU A 115 5.93 -10.02 6.64
C GLU A 115 6.50 -8.78 5.93
N GLY A 116 5.91 -7.60 6.16
CA GLY A 116 6.29 -6.38 5.45
C GLY A 116 7.47 -5.61 6.07
N TRP A 117 7.66 -5.69 7.39
CA TRP A 117 8.73 -5.00 8.12
C TRP A 117 9.32 -5.90 9.21
N PRO A 118 10.08 -6.94 8.83
CA PRO A 118 10.57 -7.97 9.75
C PRO A 118 11.37 -7.39 10.92
N MET A 119 12.25 -6.43 10.62
CA MET A 119 13.07 -5.74 11.62
C MET A 119 12.24 -4.95 12.64
N LEU A 120 11.21 -4.24 12.18
CA LEU A 120 10.32 -3.49 13.06
C LEU A 120 9.48 -4.44 13.93
N ALA A 121 8.95 -5.50 13.31
CA ALA A 121 8.20 -6.52 14.05
C ALA A 121 9.07 -7.24 15.08
N HIS A 122 10.34 -7.49 14.79
CA HIS A 122 11.29 -8.09 15.72
C HIS A 122 11.50 -7.19 16.95
N GLY A 123 11.85 -5.91 16.75
CA GLY A 123 12.06 -4.98 17.87
C GLY A 123 10.79 -4.79 18.72
N LEU A 124 9.62 -4.71 18.09
CA LEU A 124 8.34 -4.68 18.82
C LEU A 124 8.11 -5.98 19.60
N GLN A 125 8.42 -7.14 19.01
CA GLN A 125 8.27 -8.42 19.68
C GLN A 125 9.20 -8.53 20.90
N GLU A 126 10.43 -8.04 20.80
CA GLU A 126 11.37 -7.97 21.93
C GLU A 126 10.82 -7.09 23.05
N MET A 127 10.31 -5.90 22.72
CA MET A 127 9.69 -4.99 23.69
C MET A 127 8.45 -5.61 24.36
N LEU A 128 7.59 -6.26 23.57
CA LEU A 128 6.40 -6.94 24.09
C LEU A 128 6.72 -8.13 25.01
N ASN A 129 7.88 -8.77 24.82
CA ASN A 129 8.32 -9.93 25.60
C ASN A 129 9.26 -9.55 26.77
N TYR A 130 9.55 -8.26 26.96
CA TYR A 130 10.51 -7.82 27.96
C TYR A 130 9.94 -7.90 29.38
N GLU A 131 10.45 -8.80 30.22
CA GLU A 131 9.85 -9.09 31.53
C GLU A 131 10.58 -8.48 32.73
N GLU A 132 11.66 -7.73 32.52
CA GLU A 132 12.36 -7.06 33.62
C GLU A 132 11.60 -5.81 34.10
N ASP A 133 12.01 -5.25 35.25
CA ASP A 133 11.35 -4.13 35.93
C ASP A 133 11.84 -2.75 35.43
N ASP A 134 12.90 -2.71 34.63
CA ASP A 134 13.52 -1.52 34.04
C ASP A 134 13.02 -1.20 32.61
N PHE A 135 11.87 -1.75 32.22
CA PHE A 135 11.26 -1.57 30.89
C PHE A 135 11.25 -0.11 30.42
N GLU A 136 10.75 0.81 31.26
CA GLU A 136 10.61 2.22 30.92
C GLU A 136 11.98 2.91 30.73
N GLU A 137 13.02 2.45 31.41
CA GLU A 137 14.39 2.96 31.27
C GLU A 137 15.04 2.44 29.99
N VAL A 138 14.81 1.17 29.66
CA VAL A 138 15.39 0.48 28.50
C VAL A 138 14.80 0.98 27.19
N PHE A 139 13.47 1.07 27.09
CA PHE A 139 12.81 1.44 25.84
C PHE A 139 12.56 2.95 25.71
N CYS A 140 12.35 3.66 26.82
CA CYS A 140 12.21 5.12 26.90
C CYS A 140 11.48 5.75 25.68
N SER A 141 10.32 5.18 25.35
CA SER A 141 9.58 5.50 24.13
C SER A 141 8.19 6.03 24.44
N ASN A 142 7.65 6.84 23.53
CA ASN A 142 6.27 7.32 23.58
C ASN A 142 5.45 6.67 22.46
N PHE A 143 4.12 6.80 22.49
CA PHE A 143 3.24 6.25 21.43
C PHE A 143 3.31 7.07 20.13
N VAL A 144 4.48 7.08 19.51
CA VAL A 144 4.80 7.77 18.27
C VAL A 144 5.60 6.87 17.35
N ILE A 145 5.54 7.14 16.05
CA ILE A 145 6.44 6.55 15.06
C ILE A 145 7.18 7.68 14.36
N SER A 146 8.48 7.49 14.13
CA SER A 146 9.31 8.44 13.42
C SER A 146 9.85 7.82 12.14
N ARG A 147 9.76 8.55 11.03
CA ARG A 147 10.28 8.16 9.72
C ARG A 147 11.03 9.31 9.08
N LYS A 148 11.95 9.00 8.17
CA LYS A 148 12.61 10.03 7.36
C LYS A 148 11.70 10.44 6.21
N ASP A 149 11.60 11.74 5.96
CA ASP A 149 11.04 12.26 4.71
C ASP A 149 12.05 12.16 3.56
N MET A 150 11.64 12.60 2.36
CA MET A 150 12.50 12.63 1.16
C MET A 150 13.75 13.50 1.30
N PHE A 151 13.77 14.44 2.24
CA PHE A 151 14.91 15.33 2.51
C PHE A 151 15.80 14.80 3.66
N GLY A 152 15.45 13.63 4.22
CA GLY A 152 16.14 13.02 5.35
C GLY A 152 15.76 13.61 6.71
N ASN A 153 14.76 14.50 6.78
CA ASN A 153 14.27 15.02 8.05
C ASN A 153 13.42 13.97 8.76
N MET A 154 13.51 13.93 10.09
CA MET A 154 12.66 13.07 10.90
C MET A 154 11.26 13.67 11.03
N VAL A 155 10.26 12.98 10.50
CA VAL A 155 8.83 13.26 10.69
C VAL A 155 8.31 12.29 11.73
N THR A 156 7.59 12.81 12.74
CA THR A 156 7.02 12.02 13.84
C THR A 156 5.51 12.10 13.82
N GLU A 157 4.84 10.96 13.93
CA GLU A 157 3.39 10.84 13.95
C GLU A 157 2.92 10.16 15.24
N GLU A 158 1.79 10.62 15.76
CA GLU A 158 1.16 10.03 16.94
C GLU A 158 0.40 8.75 16.57
N LEU A 159 0.68 7.66 17.30
CA LEU A 159 -0.02 6.38 17.12
C LEU A 159 -1.36 6.34 17.86
N VAL A 160 -1.53 7.23 18.84
CA VAL A 160 -2.74 7.43 19.65
C VAL A 160 -2.89 8.91 19.95
N PRO A 161 -4.11 9.44 20.22
CA PRO A 161 -4.29 10.84 20.58
C PRO A 161 -3.43 11.25 21.78
N GLY A 162 -2.58 12.28 21.62
CA GLY A 162 -1.64 12.73 22.64
C GLY A 162 -0.44 11.80 22.83
N GLY A 163 -0.16 10.97 21.82
CA GLY A 163 0.89 9.96 21.83
C GLY A 163 2.28 10.52 22.11
N ILE A 164 2.58 11.76 21.69
CA ILE A 164 3.86 12.42 21.96
C ILE A 164 4.15 12.55 23.45
N SER A 165 3.14 12.72 24.29
CA SER A 165 3.29 12.88 25.75
C SER A 165 2.90 11.64 26.55
N LYS A 166 2.60 10.53 25.87
CA LYS A 166 2.18 9.28 26.51
C LYS A 166 3.33 8.28 26.47
N PRO A 167 4.02 8.02 27.59
CA PRO A 167 5.08 7.02 27.64
C PRO A 167 4.52 5.60 27.47
N VAL A 168 5.29 4.78 26.75
CA VAL A 168 5.10 3.33 26.70
C VAL A 168 5.61 2.76 28.01
N THR A 169 4.78 1.95 28.65
CA THR A 169 5.05 1.28 29.93
C THR A 169 4.76 -0.20 29.79
N LYS A 170 5.30 -1.02 30.70
CA LYS A 170 5.04 -2.47 30.70
C LYS A 170 3.54 -2.79 30.76
N ALA A 171 2.77 -1.93 31.43
CA ALA A 171 1.31 -2.07 31.55
C ALA A 171 0.53 -1.67 30.29
N ASN A 172 1.08 -0.82 29.42
CA ASN A 172 0.35 -0.29 28.25
C ASN A 172 0.93 -0.69 26.88
N ARG A 173 2.10 -1.36 26.83
CA ARG A 173 2.77 -1.82 25.59
C ARG A 173 1.90 -2.64 24.64
N GLN A 174 0.96 -3.43 25.18
CA GLN A 174 0.04 -4.20 24.33
C GLN A 174 -1.04 -3.34 23.67
N VAL A 175 -1.35 -2.17 24.26
CA VAL A 175 -2.42 -1.28 23.82
C VAL A 175 -1.92 -0.44 22.65
N GLY A 176 -1.96 -1.03 21.45
CA GLY A 176 -1.98 -0.27 20.20
C GLY A 176 -0.70 -0.28 19.38
N GLU A 177 0.40 -0.91 19.79
CA GLU A 177 1.64 -0.77 19.02
C GLU A 177 1.56 -1.47 17.66
N SER A 178 1.32 -2.78 17.62
CA SER A 178 1.30 -3.53 16.36
C SER A 178 0.24 -3.03 15.38
N ALA A 179 -0.99 -2.83 15.87
CA ALA A 179 -2.12 -2.44 15.04
C ALA A 179 -2.06 -0.96 14.67
N SER A 180 -1.73 -0.04 15.59
CA SER A 180 -1.66 1.37 15.21
C SER A 180 -0.48 1.65 14.29
N ILE A 181 0.67 1.00 14.49
CA ILE A 181 1.83 1.16 13.61
C ILE A 181 1.49 0.68 12.20
N ILE A 182 0.96 -0.53 12.04
CA ILE A 182 0.69 -1.04 10.69
C ILE A 182 -0.44 -0.28 9.98
N ASN A 183 -1.40 0.25 10.73
CA ASN A 183 -2.48 1.04 10.18
C ASN A 183 -2.10 2.53 9.99
N SER A 184 -1.01 3.01 10.61
CA SER A 184 -0.41 4.32 10.31
C SER A 184 0.49 4.27 9.07
N LEU A 185 1.03 3.10 8.73
CA LEU A 185 1.76 2.93 7.47
C LEU A 185 0.84 3.22 6.28
N PRO A 186 1.39 3.77 5.18
CA PRO A 186 0.64 4.01 3.95
C PRO A 186 -0.09 2.76 3.42
N PRO A 187 -1.00 2.94 2.47
CA PRO A 187 -1.93 4.05 2.45
C PRO A 187 -2.65 4.15 3.81
N SER A 188 -2.59 5.32 4.44
CA SER A 188 -3.34 5.63 5.66
C SER A 188 -4.84 5.78 5.33
N PRO A 189 -5.76 5.68 6.31
CA PRO A 189 -7.19 5.90 6.11
C PRO A 189 -7.53 7.20 5.36
N SER A 190 -6.73 8.27 5.48
CA SER A 190 -6.93 9.51 4.71
C SER A 190 -6.63 9.36 3.22
N TYR A 191 -5.69 8.50 2.83
CA TYR A 191 -5.51 8.06 1.43
C TYR A 191 -6.67 7.16 0.95
N TRP A 192 -7.48 6.61 1.84
CA TRP A 192 -8.68 5.85 1.47
C TRP A 192 -9.96 6.70 1.52
N ASN A 193 -9.89 7.92 2.07
CA ASN A 193 -11.07 8.74 2.40
C ASN A 193 -11.52 9.67 1.26
N SER A 194 -10.79 9.69 0.14
CA SER A 194 -11.40 10.13 -1.09
C SER A 194 -11.88 8.91 -1.85
N SER A 195 -13.16 8.95 -2.21
CA SER A 195 -13.84 8.11 -3.18
C SER A 195 -13.19 8.15 -4.60
N GLN A 196 -11.90 8.49 -4.70
CA GLN A 196 -11.11 8.84 -5.86
C GLN A 196 -10.08 7.75 -6.22
N TRP A 197 -9.41 7.13 -5.24
CA TRP A 197 -8.26 6.24 -5.46
C TRP A 197 -8.59 4.88 -6.07
N PHE A 198 -9.68 4.33 -5.60
CA PHE A 198 -10.32 3.19 -6.21
C PHE A 198 -11.73 3.70 -6.42
N GLY A 199 -12.06 4.04 -7.67
CA GLY A 199 -13.44 4.36 -8.02
C GLY A 199 -14.36 3.31 -7.40
N TYR A 200 -15.60 3.68 -7.08
CA TYR A 200 -16.58 2.77 -6.48
C TYR A 200 -16.57 1.37 -7.14
N ASP A 201 -16.31 1.30 -8.45
CA ASP A 201 -16.18 0.04 -9.20
C ASP A 201 -14.89 -0.76 -8.96
N THR A 202 -13.75 -0.15 -8.64
CA THR A 202 -12.48 -0.87 -8.38
C THR A 202 -12.49 -1.52 -7.00
N HIS A 203 -13.02 -0.82 -5.99
CA HIS A 203 -13.31 -1.42 -4.68
C HIS A 203 -14.31 -2.58 -4.80
N VAL A 204 -15.38 -2.41 -5.59
CA VAL A 204 -16.36 -3.48 -5.85
C VAL A 204 -15.71 -4.64 -6.61
N THR A 205 -14.85 -4.40 -7.60
CA THR A 205 -14.19 -5.46 -8.39
C THR A 205 -13.18 -6.25 -7.55
N ILE A 206 -12.32 -5.56 -6.79
CA ILE A 206 -11.35 -6.21 -5.88
C ILE A 206 -12.09 -6.96 -4.76
N ALA A 207 -13.12 -6.37 -4.15
CA ALA A 207 -13.91 -7.03 -3.10
C ALA A 207 -14.73 -8.22 -3.62
N THR A 208 -15.22 -8.16 -4.87
CA THR A 208 -15.94 -9.28 -5.50
C THR A 208 -14.99 -10.44 -5.82
N TYR A 209 -13.75 -10.14 -6.23
CA TYR A 209 -12.76 -11.17 -6.58
C TYR A 209 -12.02 -11.74 -5.37
N ALA A 210 -11.80 -10.92 -4.33
CA ALA A 210 -11.26 -11.34 -3.04
C ALA A 210 -12.30 -12.03 -2.13
N GLY A 211 -13.45 -12.44 -2.69
CA GLY A 211 -14.54 -13.12 -2.00
C GLY A 211 -14.00 -14.14 -1.00
N VAL A 212 -14.42 -14.08 0.26
CA VAL A 212 -15.69 -14.72 0.64
C VAL A 212 -15.80 -16.06 -0.09
N LYS A 213 -14.92 -16.97 0.30
CA LYS A 213 -15.24 -18.38 0.48
C LYS A 213 -14.97 -18.71 1.93
#